data_AF-A0A2G6PQS2-F1
#
_entry.id   AF-A0A2G6PQS2-F1
#
_cell.length_a   1.000
_cell.length_b   1.000
_cell.length_c   1.000
_cell.angle_alpha   90.00
_cell.angle_beta   90.00
_cell.angle_gamma   90.00
#
_symmetry.space_group_name_H-M   'P 1'
#
loop_
_entity.id
_entity.type
_entity.pdbx_description
1 polymer ?
#
loop_
_entity_poly.entity_id
_entity_poly.type
_entity_poly.pdbx_seq_one_letter_code
_entity_poly.pdbx_strand_id
1 'polypeptide(L)'
;MGFQLTTFLAIVGAVIFSTTSILTIIYYNSWKEENVKQEAEIEEKDNGWLSVLFVLVPIPAVIFSFIFMYTLESGADQLLKETQIETEGIIIGGSSNSVHVRRGSFDYSSVSVKFQTKDGKEVVATEDVSEYEFKGFYKGQKVMLIYSSEDPQNIELLTTKSAIKKFKDSEERDISANDLLVLMDAKDIQVLNLLNKITYGWTFDQNIQAYTNKSKNMVFQKQPSEIVFISGEVSMYKLPKQFMGLDFKDITEGGIGNPMIQRERNLENERFLVSIERTRSGQQRFVTTTVAKK
;
A
#
# COMPACT_ATOMS: atom_id res chain seq x y z
N MET A 1 17.47 19.84 -24.27
CA MET A 1 18.66 20.18 -23.45
C MET A 1 18.97 19.18 -22.33
N GLY A 2 17.99 18.43 -21.78
CA GLY A 2 18.25 17.47 -20.68
C GLY A 2 19.20 16.31 -21.01
N PHE A 3 19.19 15.81 -22.26
CA PHE A 3 19.95 14.62 -22.65
C PHE A 3 21.49 14.79 -22.60
N GLN A 4 22.00 15.99 -22.87
CA GLN A 4 23.44 16.26 -22.80
C GLN A 4 23.93 16.40 -21.35
N LEU A 5 23.10 16.95 -20.47
CA LEU A 5 23.41 17.10 -19.05
C LEU A 5 23.42 15.74 -18.34
N THR A 6 22.44 14.87 -18.62
CA THR A 6 22.38 13.52 -18.04
C THR A 6 23.58 12.66 -18.48
N THR A 7 23.94 12.73 -19.76
CA THR A 7 25.10 11.99 -20.28
C THR A 7 26.41 12.48 -19.67
N PHE A 8 26.58 13.80 -19.54
CA PHE A 8 27.77 14.38 -18.91
C PHE A 8 27.89 13.98 -17.44
N LEU A 9 26.79 14.06 -16.68
CA LEU A 9 26.75 13.65 -15.28
C LEU A 9 27.05 12.16 -15.11
N ALA A 10 26.58 11.31 -16.02
CA ALA A 10 26.88 9.88 -16.01
C ALA A 10 28.38 9.60 -16.24
N ILE A 11 29.02 10.31 -17.18
CA ILE A 11 30.46 10.18 -17.43
C ILE A 11 31.27 10.62 -16.20
N VAL A 12 30.94 11.78 -15.62
CA VAL A 12 31.62 12.28 -14.42
C VAL A 12 31.42 11.32 -13.25
N GLY A 13 30.21 10.81 -13.05
CA GLY A 13 29.89 9.81 -12.04
C GLY A 13 30.68 8.51 -12.23
N ALA A 14 30.78 8.01 -13.47
CA ALA A 14 31.54 6.80 -13.79
C ALA A 14 33.04 6.97 -13.52
N VAL A 15 33.61 8.15 -13.83
CA VAL A 15 35.02 8.46 -13.54
C VAL A 15 35.25 8.50 -12.03
N ILE A 16 34.42 9.24 -11.28
CA ILE A 16 34.54 9.32 -9.81
C ILE A 16 34.43 7.92 -9.20
N PHE A 17 33.40 7.15 -9.56
CA PHE A 17 33.17 5.80 -9.06
C PHE A 17 34.37 4.89 -9.34
N SER A 18 34.82 4.81 -10.59
CA SER A 18 35.96 3.97 -10.99
C SER A 18 37.24 4.35 -10.23
N THR A 19 37.50 5.65 -10.09
CA THR A 19 38.68 6.15 -9.35
C THR A 19 38.59 5.77 -7.88
N THR A 20 37.42 5.94 -7.25
CA THR A 20 37.21 5.55 -5.84
C THR A 20 37.31 4.05 -5.64
N SER A 21 36.76 3.21 -6.54
CA SER A 21 36.88 1.76 -6.45
C SER A 21 38.32 1.28 -6.59
N ILE A 22 39.09 1.86 -7.52
CA ILE A 22 40.53 1.57 -7.67
C ILE A 22 41.28 1.96 -6.39
N LEU A 23 41.01 3.14 -5.83
CA LEU A 23 41.60 3.55 -4.56
C LEU A 23 41.22 2.59 -3.43
N THR A 24 39.95 2.17 -3.33
CA THR A 24 39.53 1.18 -2.33
C THR A 24 40.27 -0.14 -2.48
N ILE A 25 40.51 -0.64 -3.70
CA ILE A 25 41.27 -1.88 -3.92
C ILE A 25 42.76 -1.72 -3.55
N ILE A 26 43.38 -0.60 -3.95
CA ILE A 26 44.78 -0.30 -3.63
C ILE A 26 44.97 -0.22 -2.11
N TYR A 27 44.05 0.46 -1.43
CA TYR A 27 44.06 0.64 0.02
C TYR A 27 43.43 -0.53 0.80
N TYR A 28 42.84 -1.52 0.15
CA TYR A 28 42.29 -2.70 0.84
C TYR A 28 43.37 -3.47 1.59
N ASN A 29 44.59 -3.51 1.03
CA ASN A 29 45.73 -4.16 1.68
C ASN A 29 46.34 -3.33 2.82
N SER A 30 46.15 -2.01 2.85
CA SER A 30 46.62 -1.17 3.97
C SER A 30 45.71 -1.30 5.20
N TRP A 31 44.51 -1.84 5.06
CA TRP A 31 43.57 -2.09 6.17
C TRP A 31 43.92 -3.32 7.03
N LYS A 32 44.99 -4.05 6.70
CA LYS A 32 45.50 -5.12 7.56
C LYS A 32 46.08 -4.51 8.84
N GLU A 33 45.78 -5.11 9.99
CA GLU A 33 46.10 -4.55 11.31
C GLU A 33 47.59 -4.18 11.49
N GLU A 34 48.50 -4.94 10.88
CA GLU A 34 49.95 -4.67 10.88
C GLU A 34 50.32 -3.42 10.07
N ASN A 35 49.65 -3.19 8.94
CA ASN A 35 49.88 -2.03 8.08
C ASN A 35 49.25 -0.76 8.65
N VAL A 36 48.08 -0.87 9.28
CA VAL A 36 47.43 0.25 9.99
C VAL A 36 48.30 0.76 11.14
N LYS A 37 48.97 -0.15 11.88
CA LYS A 37 49.89 0.24 12.96
C LYS A 37 51.14 0.96 12.42
N GLN A 38 51.72 0.48 11.32
CA GLN A 38 52.84 1.15 10.66
C GLN A 38 52.46 2.50 10.06
N GLU A 39 51.31 2.60 9.40
CA GLU A 39 50.82 3.86 8.81
C GLU A 39 50.48 4.90 9.89
N ALA A 40 49.93 4.48 11.04
CA ALA A 40 49.70 5.37 12.18
C ALA A 40 51.00 5.94 12.78
N GLU A 41 52.08 5.14 12.82
CA GLU A 41 53.42 5.61 13.24
C GLU A 41 54.05 6.57 12.23
N ILE A 42 53.77 6.40 10.93
CA ILE A 42 54.23 7.30 9.86
C ILE A 42 53.42 8.61 9.86
N GLU A 43 52.12 8.54 10.15
CA GLU A 43 51.20 9.70 10.22
C GLU A 43 51.54 10.68 11.34
N GLU A 44 52.02 10.18 12.48
CA GLU A 44 52.49 11.01 13.60
C GLU A 44 53.69 11.90 13.18
N LYS A 45 54.37 11.52 12.08
CA LYS A 45 55.58 12.17 11.56
C LYS A 45 55.34 13.09 10.37
N ASP A 46 54.23 12.91 9.63
CA ASP A 46 54.03 13.52 8.29
C ASP A 46 52.64 14.17 8.14
N ASN A 47 52.31 15.12 9.04
CA ASN A 47 51.25 16.13 8.90
C ASN A 47 49.85 15.66 8.39
N GLY A 48 49.44 14.42 8.71
CA GLY A 48 48.04 13.96 8.78
C GLY A 48 47.15 14.05 7.52
N TRP A 49 47.61 14.55 6.38
CA TRP A 49 46.74 14.79 5.21
C TRP A 49 46.27 13.50 4.52
N LEU A 50 47.04 12.42 4.63
CA LEU A 50 46.66 11.09 4.12
C LEU A 50 45.51 10.46 4.92
N SER A 51 45.43 10.70 6.25
CA SER A 51 44.30 10.26 7.11
C SER A 51 42.96 10.77 6.61
N VAL A 52 42.94 12.02 6.12
CA VAL A 52 41.75 12.69 5.62
C VAL A 52 41.26 12.01 4.35
N LEU A 53 42.15 11.56 3.47
CA LEU A 53 41.80 10.80 2.27
C LEU A 53 41.23 9.41 2.62
N PHE A 54 41.79 8.72 3.62
CA PHE A 54 41.28 7.43 4.08
C PHE A 54 39.84 7.51 4.64
N VAL A 55 39.51 8.58 5.36
CA VAL A 55 38.15 8.80 5.88
C VAL A 55 37.20 9.31 4.80
N LEU A 56 37.70 10.09 3.83
CA LEU A 56 36.87 10.68 2.78
C LEU A 56 36.52 9.73 1.63
N VAL A 57 37.30 8.66 1.36
CA VAL A 57 36.97 7.68 0.30
C VAL A 57 35.73 6.82 0.58
N PRO A 58 35.50 6.27 1.79
CA PRO A 58 34.31 5.43 2.04
C PRO A 58 33.00 6.23 2.05
N ILE A 59 33.03 7.53 2.36
CA ILE A 59 31.82 8.36 2.47
C ILE A 59 31.07 8.47 1.11
N PRO A 60 31.69 8.87 -0.01
CA PRO A 60 31.07 8.86 -1.33
C PRO A 60 30.61 7.47 -1.74
N ALA A 61 31.36 6.41 -1.45
CA ALA A 61 30.98 5.04 -1.82
C ALA A 61 29.67 4.62 -1.13
N VAL A 62 29.50 4.95 0.15
CA VAL A 62 28.25 4.73 0.90
C VAL A 62 27.12 5.60 0.32
N ILE A 63 27.37 6.87 0.01
CA ILE A 63 26.34 7.74 -0.59
C ILE A 63 25.89 7.19 -1.96
N PHE A 64 26.83 6.76 -2.81
CA PHE A 64 26.53 6.18 -4.11
C PHE A 64 25.77 4.86 -3.99
N SER A 65 26.08 4.02 -3.00
CA SER A 65 25.35 2.77 -2.80
C SER A 65 23.88 3.04 -2.45
N PHE A 66 23.60 4.04 -1.60
CA PHE A 66 22.23 4.47 -1.31
C PHE A 66 21.51 5.03 -2.55
N ILE A 67 22.17 5.88 -3.34
CA ILE A 67 21.60 6.43 -4.58
C ILE A 67 21.28 5.30 -5.57
N PHE A 68 22.21 4.35 -5.72
CA PHE A 68 22.05 3.23 -6.65
C PHE A 68 20.91 2.31 -6.23
N MET A 69 20.83 1.94 -4.94
CA MET A 69 19.71 1.16 -4.40
C MET A 69 18.37 1.87 -4.62
N TYR A 70 18.28 3.16 -4.28
CA TYR A 70 17.07 3.95 -4.47
C TYR A 70 16.64 4.03 -5.95
N THR A 71 17.61 4.19 -6.85
CA THR A 71 17.34 4.27 -8.29
C THR A 71 16.84 2.93 -8.85
N LEU A 72 17.42 1.81 -8.41
CA LEU A 72 16.97 0.49 -8.80
C LEU A 72 15.57 0.17 -8.29
N GLU A 73 15.28 0.50 -7.03
CA GLU A 73 13.97 0.32 -6.41
C GLU A 73 12.91 1.16 -7.13
N SER A 74 13.21 2.44 -7.39
CA SER A 74 12.33 3.32 -8.18
C SER A 74 12.13 2.81 -9.61
N GLY A 75 13.15 2.20 -10.21
CA GLY A 75 13.07 1.61 -11.54
C GLY A 75 12.16 0.39 -11.58
N ALA A 76 12.27 -0.51 -10.59
CA ALA A 76 11.39 -1.67 -10.44
C ALA A 76 9.94 -1.25 -10.21
N ASP A 77 9.71 -0.24 -9.37
CA ASP A 77 8.39 0.35 -9.14
C ASP A 77 7.77 0.96 -10.39
N GLN A 78 8.57 1.70 -11.16
CA GLN A 78 8.11 2.32 -12.39
C GLN A 78 7.78 1.25 -13.45
N LEU A 79 8.64 0.26 -13.61
CA LEU A 79 8.40 -0.88 -14.48
C LEU A 79 7.09 -1.58 -14.09
N LEU A 80 6.88 -1.84 -12.80
CA LEU A 80 5.67 -2.47 -12.29
C LEU A 80 4.43 -1.61 -12.59
N LYS A 81 4.49 -0.28 -12.40
CA LYS A 81 3.37 0.62 -12.75
C LYS A 81 3.01 0.61 -14.22
N GLU A 82 4.01 0.52 -15.11
CA GLU A 82 3.81 0.55 -16.57
C GLU A 82 3.34 -0.81 -17.11
N THR A 83 3.76 -1.91 -16.48
CA THR A 83 3.56 -3.29 -16.99
C THR A 83 2.70 -4.18 -16.09
N GLN A 84 2.02 -3.59 -15.09
CA GLN A 84 1.25 -4.33 -14.10
C GLN A 84 0.15 -5.19 -14.72
N ILE A 85 0.11 -6.44 -14.29
CA ILE A 85 -1.03 -7.35 -14.47
C ILE A 85 -1.49 -7.77 -13.09
N GLU A 86 -2.80 -7.69 -12.86
CA GLU A 86 -3.42 -8.09 -11.61
C GLU A 86 -3.78 -9.57 -11.62
N THR A 87 -3.55 -10.24 -10.49
CA THR A 87 -3.89 -11.65 -10.30
C THR A 87 -4.11 -11.96 -8.82
N GLU A 88 -4.69 -13.14 -8.55
CA GLU A 88 -4.82 -13.67 -7.20
C GLU A 88 -3.67 -14.66 -6.95
N GLY A 89 -2.91 -14.41 -5.88
CA GLY A 89 -1.85 -15.29 -5.41
C GLY A 89 -2.24 -16.02 -4.13
N ILE A 90 -1.51 -17.08 -3.81
CA ILE A 90 -1.64 -17.85 -2.57
C ILE A 90 -0.34 -17.73 -1.79
N ILE A 91 -0.45 -17.30 -0.52
CA ILE A 91 0.68 -17.29 0.40
C ILE A 91 1.14 -18.73 0.65
N ILE A 92 2.39 -19.05 0.31
CA ILE A 92 2.95 -20.40 0.51
C ILE A 92 3.87 -20.50 1.73
N GLY A 93 4.37 -19.36 2.21
CA GLY A 93 5.23 -19.25 3.38
C GLY A 93 5.77 -17.84 3.55
N GLY A 94 6.67 -17.67 4.50
CA GLY A 94 7.36 -16.42 4.77
C GLY A 94 8.35 -16.60 5.91
N SER A 95 9.22 -15.61 6.09
CA SER A 95 10.20 -15.60 7.16
C SER A 95 10.22 -14.23 7.84
N SER A 96 10.41 -14.22 9.16
CA SER A 96 10.57 -13.00 9.95
C SER A 96 11.75 -13.19 10.86
N ASN A 97 12.73 -12.31 10.74
CA ASN A 97 14.01 -12.42 11.42
C ASN A 97 14.35 -11.08 12.08
N SER A 98 14.96 -11.15 13.27
CA SER A 98 15.40 -9.98 14.02
C SER A 98 16.93 -9.96 14.11
N VAL A 99 17.56 -8.88 13.64
CA VAL A 99 18.99 -8.65 13.81
C VAL A 99 19.23 -7.70 14.97
N HIS A 100 19.93 -8.16 15.99
CA HIS A 100 20.33 -7.35 17.13
C HIS A 100 21.67 -6.67 16.82
N VAL A 101 21.69 -5.35 16.92
CA VAL A 101 22.89 -4.51 16.82
C VAL A 101 23.12 -3.79 18.15
N ARG A 102 24.35 -3.32 18.38
CA ARG A 102 24.82 -2.76 19.66
C ARG A 102 23.97 -1.59 20.22
N ARG A 103 23.07 -1.01 19.42
CA ARG A 103 22.13 0.08 19.79
C ARG A 103 20.69 -0.13 19.30
N GLY A 104 20.26 -1.34 18.96
CA GLY A 104 18.88 -1.58 18.55
C GLY A 104 18.65 -2.95 17.91
N SER A 105 17.40 -3.25 17.58
CA SER A 105 17.02 -4.40 16.75
C SER A 105 16.40 -3.91 15.45
N PHE A 106 16.67 -4.62 14.35
CA PHE A 106 16.01 -4.41 13.07
C PHE A 106 15.32 -5.71 12.67
N ASP A 107 14.02 -5.63 12.43
CA ASP A 107 13.21 -6.76 12.01
C ASP A 107 12.98 -6.69 10.50
N TYR A 108 13.26 -7.79 9.81
CA TYR A 108 12.98 -7.95 8.38
C TYR A 108 12.05 -9.13 8.19
N SER A 109 10.96 -8.91 7.46
CA SER A 109 9.96 -9.92 7.19
C SER A 109 9.73 -10.03 5.70
N SER A 110 9.56 -11.24 5.20
CA SER A 110 9.31 -11.54 3.80
C SER A 110 8.22 -12.59 3.67
N VAL A 111 7.45 -12.50 2.60
CA VAL A 111 6.36 -13.43 2.30
C VAL A 111 6.55 -13.98 0.89
N SER A 112 6.43 -15.30 0.75
CA SER A 112 6.49 -15.97 -0.54
C SER A 112 5.08 -16.27 -1.04
N VAL A 113 4.82 -15.88 -2.28
CA VAL A 113 3.50 -15.91 -2.91
C VAL A 113 3.60 -16.68 -4.20
N LYS A 114 2.67 -17.63 -4.36
CA LYS A 114 2.54 -18.45 -5.57
C LYS A 114 1.33 -17.97 -6.37
N PHE A 115 1.52 -17.69 -7.65
CA PHE A 115 0.44 -17.24 -8.53
C PHE A 115 0.63 -17.73 -9.96
N GLN A 116 -0.40 -17.54 -10.79
CA GLN A 116 -0.34 -17.82 -12.22
C GLN A 116 -0.28 -16.51 -13.00
N THR A 117 0.68 -16.44 -13.92
CA THR A 117 0.76 -15.37 -14.92
C THR A 117 -0.35 -15.51 -15.95
N LYS A 118 -0.59 -14.46 -16.73
CA LYS A 118 -1.55 -14.41 -17.84
C LYS A 118 -1.36 -15.55 -18.86
N ASP A 119 -0.13 -16.01 -19.04
CA ASP A 119 0.20 -17.11 -19.96
C ASP A 119 0.05 -18.51 -19.30
N GLY A 120 -0.47 -18.56 -18.07
CA GLY A 120 -0.69 -19.80 -17.31
C GLY A 120 0.57 -20.35 -16.63
N LYS A 121 1.73 -19.67 -16.74
CA LYS A 121 2.95 -20.07 -16.05
C LYS A 121 2.83 -19.78 -14.56
N GLU A 122 3.14 -20.79 -13.75
CA GLU A 122 3.22 -20.66 -12.30
C GLU A 122 4.52 -19.98 -11.88
N VAL A 123 4.40 -18.99 -11.00
CA VAL A 123 5.52 -18.21 -10.47
C VAL A 123 5.44 -18.20 -8.96
N VAL A 124 6.59 -18.34 -8.32
CA VAL A 124 6.78 -18.07 -6.89
C VAL A 124 7.68 -16.85 -6.78
N ALA A 125 7.16 -15.81 -6.16
CA ALA A 125 7.89 -14.58 -5.88
C ALA A 125 7.91 -14.33 -4.36
N THR A 126 8.91 -13.58 -3.91
CA THR A 126 9.06 -13.20 -2.50
C THR A 126 9.06 -11.69 -2.41
N GLU A 127 8.27 -11.16 -1.49
CA GLU A 127 8.13 -9.72 -1.25
C GLU A 127 8.46 -9.40 0.20
N ASP A 128 9.23 -8.34 0.39
CA ASP A 128 9.54 -7.82 1.71
C ASP A 128 8.33 -7.04 2.24
N VAL A 129 7.94 -7.32 3.48
CA VAL A 129 6.77 -6.71 4.13
C VAL A 129 7.16 -6.22 5.52
N SER A 130 6.38 -5.28 6.05
CA SER A 130 6.57 -4.88 7.44
C SER A 130 6.22 -6.02 8.41
N GLU A 131 6.81 -6.01 9.61
CA GLU A 131 6.48 -6.98 10.66
C GLU A 131 4.97 -6.95 11.02
N TYR A 132 4.35 -5.77 10.95
CA TYR A 132 2.93 -5.58 11.19
C TYR A 132 2.07 -6.31 10.14
N GLU A 133 2.43 -6.17 8.86
CA GLU A 133 1.75 -6.89 7.77
C GLU A 133 2.00 -8.39 7.86
N PHE A 134 3.23 -8.80 8.16
CA PHE A 134 3.61 -10.21 8.28
C PHE A 134 2.70 -10.98 9.24
N LYS A 135 2.35 -10.37 10.39
CA LYS A 135 1.44 -10.95 11.39
C LYS A 135 0.03 -11.21 10.85
N GLY A 136 -0.38 -10.50 9.79
CA GLY A 136 -1.67 -10.69 9.14
C GLY A 136 -1.69 -11.82 8.11
N PHE A 137 -0.52 -12.33 7.70
CA PHE A 137 -0.42 -13.36 6.68
C PHE A 137 -0.41 -14.77 7.26
N TYR A 138 -1.06 -15.70 6.56
CA TYR A 138 -1.00 -17.13 6.87
C TYR A 138 -0.94 -17.97 5.60
N LYS A 139 -0.33 -19.15 5.71
CA LYS A 139 -0.18 -20.09 4.59
C LYS A 139 -1.55 -20.52 4.05
N GLY A 140 -1.72 -20.48 2.73
CA GLY A 140 -2.97 -20.77 2.03
C GLY A 140 -3.89 -19.56 1.87
N GLN A 141 -3.56 -18.41 2.46
CA GLN A 141 -4.32 -17.18 2.26
C GLN A 141 -4.25 -16.73 0.80
N LYS A 142 -5.40 -16.37 0.25
CA LYS A 142 -5.50 -15.70 -1.05
C LYS A 142 -5.27 -14.21 -0.89
N VAL A 143 -4.42 -13.64 -1.74
CA VAL A 143 -4.09 -12.22 -1.74
C VAL A 143 -4.14 -11.67 -3.16
N MET A 144 -4.65 -10.46 -3.30
CA MET A 144 -4.56 -9.73 -4.56
C MET A 144 -3.17 -9.15 -4.69
N LEU A 145 -2.56 -9.34 -5.85
CA LEU A 145 -1.24 -8.80 -6.17
C LEU A 145 -1.22 -8.28 -7.60
N ILE A 146 -0.26 -7.41 -7.86
CA ILE A 146 0.15 -7.06 -9.21
C ILE A 146 1.55 -7.62 -9.46
N TYR A 147 1.81 -7.99 -10.72
CA TYR A 147 3.13 -8.41 -11.15
C TYR A 147 3.49 -7.72 -12.47
N SER A 148 4.78 -7.56 -12.75
CA SER A 148 5.23 -7.02 -14.04
C SER A 148 5.13 -8.09 -15.13
N SER A 149 4.50 -7.75 -16.26
CA SER A 149 4.48 -8.66 -17.41
C SER A 149 5.86 -8.93 -18.00
N GLU A 150 6.83 -8.04 -17.77
CA GLU A 150 8.21 -8.18 -18.24
C GLU A 150 9.08 -8.95 -17.25
N ASP A 151 8.85 -8.77 -15.94
CA ASP A 151 9.49 -9.53 -14.87
C ASP A 151 8.47 -10.04 -13.84
N PRO A 152 7.94 -11.27 -13.98
CA PRO A 152 6.97 -11.81 -13.05
C PRO A 152 7.48 -12.02 -11.62
N GLN A 153 8.78 -11.86 -11.34
CA GLN A 153 9.27 -11.85 -9.95
C GLN A 153 9.04 -10.51 -9.26
N ASN A 154 8.94 -9.42 -10.03
CA ASN A 154 8.62 -8.09 -9.53
C ASN A 154 7.11 -8.02 -9.24
N ILE A 155 6.76 -8.12 -7.97
CA ILE A 155 5.40 -8.12 -7.47
C ILE A 155 5.18 -7.04 -6.41
N GLU A 156 3.92 -6.63 -6.25
CA GLU A 156 3.47 -5.88 -5.07
C GLU A 156 2.13 -6.45 -4.57
N LEU A 157 2.06 -6.73 -3.27
CA LEU A 157 0.85 -7.14 -2.58
C LEU A 157 -0.09 -5.95 -2.35
N LEU A 158 -1.32 -6.07 -2.82
CA LEU A 158 -2.36 -5.04 -2.64
C LEU A 158 -3.06 -5.16 -1.27
N THR A 159 -2.27 -5.27 -0.21
CA THR A 159 -2.76 -5.50 1.17
C THR A 159 -2.73 -4.24 2.01
N THR A 160 -1.87 -3.27 1.68
CA THR A 160 -1.77 -1.99 2.39
C THR A 160 -2.39 -0.84 1.63
N LYS A 161 -2.79 0.18 2.40
CA LYS A 161 -3.27 1.43 1.83
C LYS A 161 -2.24 2.12 0.95
N SER A 162 -0.96 2.03 1.30
CA SER A 162 0.15 2.63 0.53
C SER A 162 0.29 1.95 -0.84
N ALA A 163 0.37 0.62 -0.87
CA ALA A 163 0.46 -0.15 -2.11
C ALA A 163 -0.75 0.11 -3.01
N ILE A 164 -1.96 -0.01 -2.45
CA ILE A 164 -3.19 0.21 -3.20
C ILE A 164 -3.25 1.65 -3.76
N LYS A 165 -2.93 2.67 -2.97
CA LYS A 165 -2.90 4.06 -3.44
C LYS A 165 -1.84 4.28 -4.53
N LYS A 166 -0.66 3.66 -4.39
CA LYS A 166 0.47 3.76 -5.32
C LYS A 166 0.15 3.21 -6.72
N PHE A 167 -0.67 2.15 -6.80
CA PHE A 167 -0.92 1.43 -8.06
C PHE A 167 -2.36 1.48 -8.59
N LYS A 168 -3.35 1.71 -7.73
CA LYS A 168 -4.78 1.66 -8.08
C LYS A 168 -5.49 3.01 -7.99
N ASP A 169 -4.78 4.08 -7.58
CA ASP A 169 -5.35 5.43 -7.43
C ASP A 169 -6.61 5.47 -6.52
N SER A 170 -6.67 4.56 -5.54
CA SER A 170 -7.73 4.52 -4.52
C SER A 170 -7.36 5.37 -3.30
N GLU A 171 -8.37 6.02 -2.72
CA GLU A 171 -8.23 6.83 -1.50
C GLU A 171 -8.11 5.98 -0.23
N GLU A 172 -8.55 4.72 -0.27
CA GLU A 172 -8.52 3.75 0.84
C GLU A 172 -9.11 4.28 2.16
N ARG A 173 -10.32 4.83 2.06
CA ARG A 173 -11.11 5.37 3.19
C ARG A 173 -12.51 4.78 3.26
N ASP A 174 -13.19 4.97 4.39
CA ASP A 174 -14.60 4.58 4.54
C ASP A 174 -15.50 5.35 3.56
N ILE A 175 -16.54 4.69 3.05
CA ILE A 175 -17.61 5.32 2.27
C ILE A 175 -18.38 6.29 3.18
N SER A 176 -18.53 7.54 2.73
CA SER A 176 -19.24 8.60 3.44
C SER A 176 -20.67 8.77 2.94
N ALA A 177 -21.49 9.49 3.70
CA ALA A 177 -22.84 9.87 3.28
C ALA A 177 -22.86 10.59 1.93
N ASN A 178 -21.91 11.51 1.68
CA ASN A 178 -21.83 12.21 0.40
C ASN A 178 -21.51 11.27 -0.76
N ASP A 179 -20.64 10.27 -0.56
CA ASP A 179 -20.35 9.28 -1.60
C ASP A 179 -21.60 8.46 -1.95
N LEU A 180 -22.41 8.08 -0.96
CA LEU A 180 -23.67 7.38 -1.19
C LEU A 180 -24.64 8.23 -2.04
N LEU A 181 -24.75 9.54 -1.77
CA LEU A 181 -25.56 10.44 -2.58
C LEU A 181 -25.03 10.57 -4.02
N VAL A 182 -23.72 10.67 -4.20
CA VAL A 182 -23.09 10.68 -5.54
C VAL A 182 -23.35 9.37 -6.28
N LEU A 183 -23.23 8.22 -5.60
CA LEU A 183 -23.49 6.89 -6.16
C LEU A 183 -24.97 6.68 -6.53
N MET A 184 -25.89 7.28 -5.77
CA MET A 184 -27.33 7.28 -6.05
C MET A 184 -27.68 7.97 -7.38
N ASP A 185 -26.94 9.03 -7.73
CA ASP A 185 -27.15 9.80 -8.96
C ASP A 185 -26.21 9.40 -10.11
N ALA A 186 -25.19 8.58 -9.85
CA ALA A 186 -24.26 8.08 -10.87
C ALA A 186 -24.94 7.20 -11.92
N LYS A 187 -24.36 7.10 -13.12
CA LYS A 187 -24.78 6.10 -14.12
C LYS A 187 -24.24 4.71 -13.72
N ASP A 188 -24.96 3.64 -14.03
CA ASP A 188 -24.57 2.28 -13.62
C ASP A 188 -23.15 1.90 -14.08
N ILE A 189 -22.77 2.32 -15.29
CA ILE A 189 -21.43 2.10 -15.85
C ILE A 189 -20.30 2.80 -15.08
N GLN A 190 -20.61 3.80 -14.24
CA GLN A 190 -19.63 4.55 -13.46
C GLN A 190 -19.50 4.05 -12.02
N VAL A 191 -20.49 3.28 -11.52
CA VAL A 191 -20.57 2.88 -10.11
C VAL A 191 -19.35 2.10 -9.67
N LEU A 192 -18.92 1.11 -10.47
CA LEU A 192 -17.75 0.30 -10.14
C LEU A 192 -16.48 1.15 -9.98
N ASN A 193 -16.27 2.09 -10.90
CA ASN A 193 -15.10 2.96 -10.88
C ASN A 193 -15.13 3.91 -9.68
N LEU A 194 -16.29 4.47 -9.35
CA LEU A 194 -16.45 5.34 -8.17
C LEU A 194 -16.20 4.57 -6.87
N LEU A 195 -16.74 3.35 -6.74
CA LEU A 195 -16.51 2.50 -5.58
C LEU A 195 -15.03 2.16 -5.42
N ASN A 196 -14.36 1.74 -6.49
CA ASN A 196 -12.93 1.39 -6.47
C ASN A 196 -12.00 2.61 -6.27
N LYS A 197 -12.46 3.82 -6.57
CA LYS A 197 -11.75 5.06 -6.22
C LYS A 197 -11.78 5.33 -4.71
N ILE A 198 -12.86 4.95 -4.02
CA ILE A 198 -13.00 5.16 -2.56
C ILE A 198 -12.28 4.06 -1.79
N THR A 199 -12.52 2.81 -2.16
CA THR A 199 -11.93 1.63 -1.54
C THR A 199 -11.77 0.56 -2.61
N TYR A 200 -10.56 0.07 -2.80
CA TYR A 200 -10.27 -0.92 -3.83
C TYR A 200 -10.85 -2.30 -3.51
N GLY A 201 -11.14 -3.08 -4.57
CA GLY A 201 -11.55 -4.48 -4.48
C GLY A 201 -13.05 -4.72 -4.67
N TRP A 202 -13.79 -3.73 -5.15
CA TRP A 202 -15.18 -3.94 -5.57
C TRP A 202 -15.23 -4.73 -6.87
N THR A 203 -16.13 -5.69 -6.91
CA THR A 203 -16.48 -6.49 -8.08
C THR A 203 -17.98 -6.59 -8.21
N PHE A 204 -18.51 -6.64 -9.44
CA PHE A 204 -19.94 -6.82 -9.67
C PHE A 204 -20.28 -8.31 -9.72
N ASP A 205 -21.17 -8.76 -8.83
CA ASP A 205 -21.69 -10.13 -8.82
C ASP A 205 -23.05 -10.16 -9.55
N GLN A 206 -23.05 -10.82 -10.71
CA GLN A 206 -24.25 -10.95 -11.55
C GLN A 206 -25.36 -11.79 -10.90
N ASN A 207 -25.03 -12.69 -9.96
CA ASN A 207 -26.03 -13.58 -9.37
C ASN A 207 -26.94 -12.82 -8.39
N ILE A 208 -26.35 -11.92 -7.60
CA ILE A 208 -27.06 -11.11 -6.61
C ILE A 208 -27.33 -9.67 -7.09
N GLN A 209 -26.87 -9.32 -8.31
CA GLN A 209 -27.00 -7.98 -8.90
C GLN A 209 -26.48 -6.89 -7.96
N ALA A 210 -25.34 -7.13 -7.33
CA ALA A 210 -24.73 -6.23 -6.36
C ALA A 210 -23.21 -6.18 -6.51
N TYR A 211 -22.64 -5.06 -6.09
CA TYR A 211 -21.21 -4.89 -5.95
C TYR A 211 -20.76 -5.43 -4.60
N THR A 212 -19.70 -6.22 -4.58
CA THR A 212 -19.16 -6.81 -3.35
C THR A 212 -17.69 -6.45 -3.18
N ASN A 213 -17.31 -6.13 -1.96
CA ASN A 213 -15.93 -5.99 -1.53
C ASN A 213 -15.67 -7.01 -0.41
N LYS A 214 -15.15 -8.17 -0.80
CA LYS A 214 -14.95 -9.32 0.11
C LYS A 214 -13.90 -9.03 1.18
N SER A 215 -12.84 -8.29 0.85
CA SER A 215 -11.78 -7.98 1.81
C SER A 215 -12.26 -7.05 2.93
N LYS A 216 -13.28 -6.23 2.66
CA LYS A 216 -13.88 -5.31 3.63
C LYS A 216 -15.23 -5.77 4.20
N ASN A 217 -15.74 -6.93 3.77
CA ASN A 217 -17.09 -7.41 4.07
C ASN A 217 -18.18 -6.35 3.80
N MET A 218 -18.11 -5.72 2.63
CA MET A 218 -19.08 -4.70 2.21
C MET A 218 -19.87 -5.15 0.98
N VAL A 219 -21.14 -4.72 0.91
CA VAL A 219 -22.01 -4.94 -0.24
C VAL A 219 -22.68 -3.62 -0.59
N PHE A 220 -22.77 -3.33 -1.89
CA PHE A 220 -23.45 -2.16 -2.41
C PHE A 220 -24.38 -2.60 -3.55
N GLN A 221 -25.65 -2.32 -3.42
CA GLN A 221 -26.65 -2.60 -4.44
C GLN A 221 -27.28 -1.29 -4.89
N LYS A 222 -27.51 -1.16 -6.20
CA LYS A 222 -28.16 0.01 -6.77
C LYS A 222 -29.37 -0.39 -7.58
N GLN A 223 -30.46 0.30 -7.35
CA GLN A 223 -31.71 0.28 -8.08
C GLN A 223 -32.01 1.70 -8.61
N PRO A 224 -32.97 1.88 -9.52
CA PRO A 224 -33.24 3.19 -10.12
C PRO A 224 -33.57 4.32 -9.12
N SER A 225 -34.27 3.98 -8.04
CA SER A 225 -34.74 4.92 -7.01
C SER A 225 -34.18 4.67 -5.63
N GLU A 226 -33.29 3.68 -5.48
CA GLU A 226 -32.76 3.27 -4.17
C GLU A 226 -31.34 2.71 -4.29
N ILE A 227 -30.51 2.96 -3.29
CA ILE A 227 -29.27 2.21 -3.05
C ILE A 227 -29.30 1.57 -1.68
N VAL A 228 -28.69 0.39 -1.57
CA VAL A 228 -28.51 -0.34 -0.32
C VAL A 228 -27.03 -0.57 -0.12
N PHE A 229 -26.50 -0.12 1.02
CA PHE A 229 -25.10 -0.26 1.38
C PHE A 229 -24.97 -1.01 2.71
N ILE A 230 -24.32 -2.16 2.69
CA ILE A 230 -24.04 -2.99 3.87
C ILE A 230 -22.57 -2.81 4.25
N SER A 231 -22.33 -2.44 5.50
CA SER A 231 -20.99 -2.19 6.05
C SER A 231 -20.88 -2.61 7.52
N GLY A 232 -19.70 -2.39 8.13
CA GLY A 232 -19.44 -2.73 9.52
C GLY A 232 -20.15 -1.82 10.54
N GLU A 233 -20.17 -2.25 11.81
CA GLU A 233 -20.89 -1.58 12.92
C GLU A 233 -20.52 -0.11 13.14
N VAL A 234 -19.29 0.30 12.79
CA VAL A 234 -18.81 1.67 12.92
C VAL A 234 -19.67 2.67 12.13
N SER A 235 -20.26 2.23 11.00
CA SER A 235 -21.11 3.06 10.15
C SER A 235 -22.36 3.56 10.87
N MET A 236 -22.88 2.80 11.86
CA MET A 236 -24.05 3.20 12.67
C MET A 236 -23.82 4.49 13.43
N TYR A 237 -22.56 4.81 13.75
CA TYR A 237 -22.20 6.02 14.49
C TYR A 237 -21.75 7.16 13.57
N LYS A 238 -21.12 6.83 12.44
CA LYS A 238 -20.56 7.81 11.50
C LYS A 238 -21.61 8.35 10.54
N LEU A 239 -22.36 7.48 9.87
CA LEU A 239 -23.25 7.88 8.76
C LEU A 239 -24.38 8.82 9.20
N PRO A 240 -25.10 8.59 10.33
CA PRO A 240 -26.14 9.53 10.75
C PRO A 240 -25.60 10.96 10.96
N LYS A 241 -24.40 11.10 11.54
CA LYS A 241 -23.76 12.41 11.76
C LYS A 241 -23.38 13.07 10.43
N GLN A 242 -22.89 12.30 9.48
CA GLN A 242 -22.55 12.81 8.14
C GLN A 242 -23.80 13.25 7.38
N PHE A 243 -24.89 12.48 7.41
CA PHE A 243 -26.16 12.88 6.80
C PHE A 243 -26.74 14.14 7.46
N MET A 244 -26.73 14.24 8.79
CA MET A 244 -27.16 15.47 9.48
C MET A 244 -26.33 16.70 9.07
N GLY A 245 -25.04 16.52 8.75
CA GLY A 245 -24.19 17.58 8.19
C GLY A 245 -24.49 17.94 6.72
N LEU A 246 -25.38 17.20 6.05
CA LEU A 246 -25.86 17.41 4.69
C LEU A 246 -27.35 17.82 4.67
N ASP A 247 -27.79 18.53 5.71
CA ASP A 247 -29.15 19.06 5.88
C ASP A 247 -30.26 17.99 5.99
N PHE A 248 -29.92 16.75 6.35
CA PHE A 248 -30.92 15.75 6.70
C PHE A 248 -31.48 15.98 8.11
N LYS A 249 -32.79 15.83 8.24
CA LYS A 249 -33.52 15.84 9.52
C LYS A 249 -33.71 14.41 10.00
N ASP A 250 -33.44 14.16 11.27
CA ASP A 250 -33.72 12.88 11.91
C ASP A 250 -35.23 12.79 12.20
N ILE A 251 -35.89 11.79 11.62
CA ILE A 251 -37.33 11.49 11.76
C ILE A 251 -37.57 10.16 12.48
N THR A 252 -36.57 9.66 13.20
CA THR A 252 -36.66 8.38 13.89
C THR A 252 -37.75 8.43 14.99
N GLU A 253 -38.69 7.48 14.95
CA GLU A 253 -39.71 7.34 15.98
C GLU A 253 -39.08 7.09 17.36
N GLY A 254 -39.54 7.82 18.38
CA GLY A 254 -38.98 7.75 19.74
C GLY A 254 -37.73 8.61 19.97
N GLY A 255 -37.27 9.35 18.94
CA GLY A 255 -36.21 10.35 19.05
C GLY A 255 -34.78 9.81 19.11
N ILE A 256 -33.83 10.71 19.37
CA ILE A 256 -32.39 10.42 19.40
C ILE A 256 -32.05 9.65 20.69
N GLY A 257 -32.17 8.33 20.64
CA GLY A 257 -31.74 7.44 21.72
C GLY A 257 -30.21 7.29 21.81
N ASN A 258 -29.75 6.54 22.81
CA ASN A 258 -28.34 6.15 22.93
C ASN A 258 -27.90 5.39 21.66
N PRO A 259 -26.90 5.87 20.90
CA PRO A 259 -26.43 5.22 19.67
C PRO A 259 -25.98 3.77 19.84
N MET A 260 -25.59 3.37 21.06
CA MET A 260 -25.19 2.00 21.37
C MET A 260 -26.37 1.04 21.38
N ILE A 261 -27.57 1.53 21.69
CA ILE A 261 -28.81 0.74 21.86
C ILE A 261 -29.72 0.89 20.64
N GLN A 262 -29.67 2.05 19.99
CA GLN A 262 -30.51 2.36 18.84
C GLN A 262 -30.20 1.41 17.67
N ARG A 263 -31.24 0.69 17.24
CA ARG A 263 -31.14 -0.30 16.15
C ARG A 263 -31.33 0.33 14.79
N GLU A 264 -32.08 1.41 14.71
CA GLU A 264 -32.50 2.04 13.46
C GLU A 264 -32.43 3.56 13.58
N ARG A 265 -32.07 4.23 12.49
CA ARG A 265 -32.21 5.67 12.32
C ARG A 265 -32.80 5.98 10.96
N ASN A 266 -33.84 6.79 10.96
CA ASN A 266 -34.47 7.29 9.75
C ASN A 266 -34.21 8.79 9.64
N LEU A 267 -33.66 9.20 8.50
CA LEU A 267 -33.35 10.59 8.20
C LEU A 267 -33.97 10.98 6.86
N GLU A 268 -34.30 12.24 6.68
CA GLU A 268 -34.84 12.74 5.42
C GLU A 268 -34.35 14.13 5.07
N ASN A 269 -34.31 14.44 3.78
CA ASN A 269 -34.26 15.81 3.30
C ASN A 269 -35.30 16.02 2.19
N GLU A 270 -35.20 17.09 1.41
CA GLU A 270 -36.14 17.39 0.32
C GLU A 270 -36.14 16.34 -0.80
N ARG A 271 -35.01 15.66 -1.02
CA ARG A 271 -34.80 14.77 -2.17
C ARG A 271 -34.76 13.28 -1.80
N PHE A 272 -34.39 12.96 -0.57
CA PHE A 272 -34.04 11.60 -0.17
C PHE A 272 -34.62 11.23 1.19
N LEU A 273 -34.88 9.93 1.35
CA LEU A 273 -35.13 9.23 2.59
C LEU A 273 -33.96 8.29 2.86
N VAL A 274 -33.45 8.25 4.08
CA VAL A 274 -32.31 7.43 4.49
C VAL A 274 -32.71 6.59 5.70
N SER A 275 -32.55 5.27 5.60
CA SER A 275 -32.72 4.35 6.72
C SER A 275 -31.39 3.67 7.04
N ILE A 276 -30.98 3.68 8.30
CA ILE A 276 -29.74 3.10 8.79
C ILE A 276 -30.08 2.09 9.88
N GLU A 277 -29.99 0.81 9.57
CA GLU A 277 -30.38 -0.29 10.44
C GLU A 277 -29.16 -1.16 10.82
N ARG A 278 -29.05 -1.49 12.11
CA ARG A 278 -28.10 -2.47 12.62
C ARG A 278 -28.72 -3.86 12.59
N THR A 279 -28.18 -4.73 11.76
CA THR A 279 -28.57 -6.15 11.67
C THR A 279 -27.51 -7.05 12.30
N ARG A 280 -27.92 -8.24 12.76
CA ARG A 280 -27.03 -9.24 13.34
C ARG A 280 -27.19 -10.55 12.57
N SER A 281 -26.08 -11.07 12.04
CA SER A 281 -26.04 -12.41 11.44
C SER A 281 -25.01 -13.25 12.20
N GLY A 282 -25.49 -14.20 13.00
CA GLY A 282 -24.66 -14.97 13.92
C GLY A 282 -23.94 -14.08 14.96
N GLN A 283 -22.61 -14.10 14.97
CA GLN A 283 -21.78 -13.26 15.84
C GLN A 283 -21.43 -11.90 15.23
N GLN A 284 -21.63 -11.72 13.92
CA GLN A 284 -21.26 -10.50 13.21
C GLN A 284 -22.42 -9.49 13.23
N ARG A 285 -22.07 -8.22 13.37
CA ARG A 285 -22.99 -7.08 13.30
C ARG A 285 -22.69 -6.28 12.05
N PHE A 286 -23.74 -5.98 11.30
CA PHE A 286 -23.69 -5.21 10.08
C PHE A 286 -24.59 -4.00 10.20
N VAL A 287 -24.33 -3.01 9.36
CA VAL A 287 -25.14 -1.81 9.23
C VAL A 287 -25.59 -1.73 7.78
N THR A 288 -26.89 -1.80 7.59
CA THR A 288 -27.55 -1.58 6.30
C THR A 288 -27.94 -0.11 6.24
N THR A 289 -27.44 0.61 5.23
CA THR A 289 -27.83 1.98 4.92
C THR A 289 -28.56 1.99 3.60
N THR A 290 -29.84 2.30 3.64
CA THR A 290 -30.70 2.48 2.48
C THR A 290 -30.85 3.96 2.20
N VAL A 291 -30.63 4.39 0.96
CA VAL A 291 -30.92 5.75 0.50
C VAL A 291 -31.91 5.66 -0.66
N ALA A 292 -33.09 6.22 -0.49
CA ALA A 292 -34.17 6.21 -1.48
C ALA A 292 -34.52 7.63 -1.93
N LYS A 293 -34.84 7.80 -3.21
CA LYS A 293 -35.40 9.05 -3.76
C LYS A 293 -36.86 9.20 -3.30
N LYS A 294 -37.23 10.42 -2.92
CA LYS A 294 -38.63 10.79 -2.66
C LYS A 294 -39.40 11.01 -3.96
#